data_AF-A0A959HMU1-F1
#
_entry.id   AF-A0A959HMU1-F1
#
_cell.length_a   1.000
_cell.length_b   1.000
_cell.length_c   1.000
_cell.angle_alpha   90.00
_cell.angle_beta   90.00
_cell.angle_gamma   90.00
#
_symmetry.space_group_name_H-M   'P 1'
#
loop_
_entity.id
_entity.type
_entity.pdbx_description
1 polymer ?
#
loop_
_entity_poly.entity_id
_entity_poly.type
_entity_poly.pdbx_seq_one_letter_code
_entity_poly.pdbx_strand_id
1 'polypeptide(L)'
;VELRAEVAPGQLPELGSSHLALMVSDTGVGIPPEELPRIFDRFYQARSSPPRSSQRKEEAPELPNVSESRPVANPSPPEGLGGAVAGTGIGLALTKELVTAMGGEINVESKVGKGTVFTVRLPVSNRAERSETTGAGPQAKPESKAQAPAAAPPDAATVLIIDDHPDVLEYLASFLGEKFALHLAYNGREGIEKALETVPDLIVSDVMMPEKDGFEVCEILKNDERTSHIPIVLLTAKAGVENRIAGLRRGADAYLAKPFHEEELLATLANLLEGRRKLQAKYLKTATQPPPVGASGEPHPADPEDAFLQKLHAAVQERLGDSSLTVEDICRAIGMGRSNLYAKLSALTGTSFNLYLRSLRLARAKELLLTTNMNVSEVAYEVGFKDPKYFSRVFTDTYDMPPSELKD
;
A
#
# COMPACT_ATOMS: atom_id res chain seq x y z
N VAL A 1 -17.80 -27.35 0.88
CA VAL A 1 -18.30 -26.82 -0.40
C VAL A 1 -17.51 -27.50 -1.50
N GLU A 2 -18.18 -28.06 -2.48
CA GLU A 2 -17.58 -28.74 -3.64
C GLU A 2 -17.97 -27.97 -4.91
N LEU A 3 -17.01 -27.75 -5.81
CA LEU A 3 -17.22 -27.08 -7.09
C LEU A 3 -16.99 -28.09 -8.22
N ARG A 4 -17.95 -28.21 -9.15
CA ARG A 4 -17.86 -29.04 -10.35
C ARG A 4 -18.16 -28.21 -11.59
N ALA A 5 -17.49 -28.51 -12.69
CA ALA A 5 -17.69 -27.86 -13.99
C ALA A 5 -17.85 -28.91 -15.08
N GLU A 6 -18.93 -28.85 -15.85
CA GLU A 6 -19.23 -29.80 -16.92
C GLU A 6 -19.75 -29.07 -18.17
N VAL A 7 -19.32 -29.50 -19.35
CA VAL A 7 -19.85 -28.98 -20.63
C VAL A 7 -20.91 -29.95 -21.13
N ALA A 8 -22.16 -29.48 -21.23
CA ALA A 8 -23.28 -30.29 -21.69
C ALA A 8 -23.64 -29.92 -23.15
N PRO A 9 -23.88 -30.92 -24.03
CA PRO A 9 -24.44 -30.65 -25.36
C PRO A 9 -25.86 -30.08 -25.21
N GLY A 10 -26.18 -29.07 -26.02
CA GLY A 10 -27.44 -28.33 -25.92
C GLY A 10 -28.68 -29.23 -26.05
N GLN A 11 -29.41 -29.41 -24.95
CA GLN A 11 -30.72 -30.09 -24.93
C GLN A 11 -31.88 -29.17 -24.51
N LEU A 12 -31.65 -27.85 -24.37
CA LEU A 12 -32.70 -26.88 -24.05
C LEU A 12 -33.05 -26.07 -25.32
N PRO A 13 -34.33 -26.09 -25.78
CA PRO A 13 -34.75 -25.48 -27.04
C PRO A 13 -34.50 -23.97 -27.13
N GLU A 14 -34.42 -23.26 -26.00
CA GLU A 14 -34.34 -21.79 -25.98
C GLU A 14 -32.92 -21.22 -26.09
N LEU A 15 -31.86 -22.04 -25.95
CA LEU A 15 -30.50 -21.53 -25.80
C LEU A 15 -29.51 -21.89 -26.92
N GLY A 16 -29.91 -22.71 -27.91
CA GLY A 16 -29.27 -22.87 -29.24
C GLY A 16 -27.76 -23.22 -29.34
N SER A 17 -27.02 -23.25 -28.24
CA SER A 17 -25.56 -23.37 -28.17
C SER A 17 -25.13 -24.35 -27.08
N SER A 18 -23.86 -24.78 -27.07
CA SER A 18 -23.31 -25.59 -25.97
C SER A 18 -23.24 -24.76 -24.70
N HIS A 19 -23.40 -25.36 -23.53
CA HIS A 19 -23.35 -24.65 -22.24
C HIS A 19 -22.27 -25.22 -21.32
N LEU A 20 -21.62 -24.32 -20.59
CA LEU A 20 -20.82 -24.67 -19.42
C LEU A 20 -21.72 -24.61 -18.18
N ALA A 21 -21.82 -25.70 -17.44
CA ALA A 21 -22.51 -25.78 -16.17
C ALA A 21 -21.49 -25.77 -15.02
N LEU A 22 -21.57 -24.78 -14.14
CA LEU A 22 -20.81 -24.67 -12.90
C LEU A 22 -21.74 -25.00 -11.73
N MET A 23 -21.39 -26.01 -10.94
CA MET A 23 -22.18 -26.46 -9.80
C MET A 23 -21.39 -26.27 -8.51
N VAL A 24 -21.95 -25.51 -7.58
CA VAL A 24 -21.42 -25.33 -6.23
C VAL A 24 -22.34 -26.02 -5.26
N SER A 25 -21.86 -27.05 -4.57
CA SER A 25 -22.63 -27.78 -3.56
C SER A 25 -22.05 -27.62 -2.16
N ASP A 26 -22.92 -27.58 -1.16
CA ASP A 26 -22.56 -27.63 0.25
C ASP A 26 -23.41 -28.66 0.98
N THR A 27 -22.93 -29.11 2.14
CA THR A 27 -23.63 -30.06 3.04
C THR A 27 -24.19 -29.36 4.28
N GLY A 28 -24.41 -28.05 4.19
CA GLY A 28 -24.86 -27.19 5.28
C GLY A 28 -26.34 -27.37 5.63
N VAL A 29 -26.89 -26.38 6.33
CA VAL A 29 -28.25 -26.44 6.89
C VAL A 29 -29.35 -26.49 5.83
N GLY A 30 -29.05 -26.14 4.58
CA GLY A 30 -30.04 -25.99 3.51
C GLY A 30 -30.92 -24.75 3.68
N ILE A 31 -31.66 -24.41 2.63
CA ILE A 31 -32.53 -23.24 2.54
C ILE A 31 -33.99 -23.74 2.59
N PRO A 32 -34.85 -23.15 3.45
CA PRO A 32 -36.26 -23.51 3.49
C PRO A 32 -36.98 -23.23 2.17
N PRO A 33 -37.92 -24.09 1.72
CA PRO A 33 -38.65 -23.91 0.47
C PRO A 33 -39.36 -22.56 0.32
N GLU A 34 -39.83 -21.98 1.43
CA GLU A 34 -40.49 -20.68 1.50
C GLU A 34 -39.54 -19.49 1.24
N GLU A 35 -38.23 -19.70 1.40
CA GLU A 35 -37.21 -18.66 1.20
C GLU A 35 -36.56 -18.72 -0.18
N LEU A 36 -36.55 -19.90 -0.81
CA LEU A 36 -35.97 -20.13 -2.16
C LEU A 36 -36.40 -19.10 -3.21
N PRO A 37 -37.66 -18.66 -3.31
CA PRO A 37 -38.05 -17.67 -4.32
C PRO A 37 -37.39 -16.31 -4.17
N ARG A 38 -36.92 -15.96 -2.97
CA ARG A 38 -36.43 -14.62 -2.61
C ARG A 38 -34.92 -14.54 -2.43
N ILE A 39 -34.19 -15.66 -2.46
CA ILE A 39 -32.74 -15.65 -2.19
C ILE A 39 -31.91 -14.86 -3.20
N PHE A 40 -32.47 -14.57 -4.37
CA PHE A 40 -31.86 -13.73 -5.39
C PHE A 40 -32.34 -12.26 -5.35
N ASP A 41 -33.23 -11.92 -4.43
CA ASP A 41 -33.70 -10.54 -4.25
C ASP A 41 -32.61 -9.74 -3.53
N ARG A 42 -32.40 -8.50 -3.98
CA ARG A 42 -31.48 -7.59 -3.30
C ARG A 42 -31.90 -7.39 -1.85
N PHE A 43 -30.92 -7.43 -0.95
CA PHE A 43 -31.09 -7.22 0.50
C PHE A 43 -31.91 -8.30 1.21
N TYR A 44 -32.27 -9.39 0.53
CA TYR A 44 -32.92 -10.52 1.19
C TYR A 44 -31.91 -11.32 2.01
N GLN A 45 -32.29 -11.63 3.25
CA GLN A 45 -31.52 -12.47 4.16
C GLN A 45 -32.43 -13.59 4.67
N ALA A 46 -32.04 -14.82 4.37
CA ALA A 46 -32.69 -16.05 4.82
C ALA A 46 -32.73 -16.13 6.36
N ARG A 47 -33.87 -16.53 6.95
CA ARG A 47 -34.06 -16.65 8.40
C ARG A 47 -33.78 -18.09 8.86
N SER A 48 -32.56 -18.57 8.66
CA SER A 48 -32.10 -19.85 9.23
C SER A 48 -30.57 -19.79 9.39
N SER A 49 -29.90 -19.89 10.54
CA SER A 49 -30.19 -20.39 11.89
C SER A 49 -29.21 -19.75 12.90
N PRO A 50 -29.41 -19.84 14.23
CA PRO A 50 -28.53 -19.25 15.25
C PRO A 50 -27.09 -19.81 15.18
N PRO A 51 -26.09 -19.06 15.69
CA PRO A 51 -24.70 -19.51 15.71
C PRO A 51 -24.56 -20.85 16.44
N ARG A 52 -23.71 -21.73 15.90
CA ARG A 52 -23.31 -23.02 16.50
C ARG A 52 -22.53 -22.79 17.81
N SER A 53 -23.20 -22.38 18.89
CA SER A 53 -22.60 -22.32 20.23
C SER A 53 -23.56 -22.62 21.39
N SER A 54 -24.83 -22.94 21.17
CA SER A 54 -25.82 -23.08 22.26
C SER A 54 -26.38 -24.49 22.50
N GLN A 55 -25.71 -25.55 22.05
CA GLN A 55 -26.07 -26.93 22.44
C GLN A 55 -24.87 -27.64 23.07
N ARG A 56 -24.51 -27.24 24.29
CA ARG A 56 -23.81 -28.08 25.28
C ARG A 56 -23.81 -27.35 26.62
N LYS A 57 -24.77 -27.72 27.47
CA LYS A 57 -24.74 -27.77 28.94
C LYS A 57 -26.10 -27.36 29.47
N GLU A 58 -26.86 -28.34 29.95
CA GLU A 58 -27.73 -28.17 31.10
C GLU A 58 -28.06 -29.57 31.64
N GLU A 59 -27.32 -29.99 32.66
CA GLU A 59 -27.79 -30.94 33.67
C GLU A 59 -27.18 -30.55 35.02
N ALA A 60 -28.08 -30.22 35.97
CA ALA A 60 -27.96 -30.17 37.44
C ALA A 60 -27.35 -28.91 38.13
N PRO A 61 -27.69 -28.65 39.41
CA PRO A 61 -29.02 -28.20 39.88
C PRO A 61 -28.94 -26.94 40.80
N GLU A 62 -30.11 -26.37 41.10
CA GLU A 62 -30.37 -25.17 41.92
C GLU A 62 -29.95 -25.27 43.40
N LEU A 63 -29.63 -24.12 44.03
CA LEU A 63 -29.95 -23.68 45.42
C LEU A 63 -29.36 -22.24 45.69
N PRO A 64 -29.79 -21.47 46.72
CA PRO A 64 -30.52 -20.22 46.48
C PRO A 64 -29.90 -18.91 47.02
N ASN A 65 -30.45 -17.79 46.50
CA ASN A 65 -30.57 -16.40 47.00
C ASN A 65 -29.82 -15.95 48.27
N VAL A 66 -29.07 -14.84 48.15
CA VAL A 66 -29.04 -13.73 49.14
C VAL A 66 -28.89 -12.38 48.43
N SER A 67 -29.68 -11.41 48.89
CA SER A 67 -29.77 -9.99 48.53
C SER A 67 -28.60 -9.13 49.01
N GLU A 68 -28.22 -8.07 48.27
CA GLU A 68 -28.24 -6.65 48.71
C GLU A 68 -27.48 -5.70 47.75
N SER A 69 -27.88 -4.44 47.84
CA SER A 69 -27.72 -3.28 46.95
C SER A 69 -26.44 -2.44 47.13
N ARG A 70 -25.85 -1.92 46.02
CA ARG A 70 -25.58 -0.47 45.72
C ARG A 70 -24.63 -0.27 44.52
N PRO A 71 -24.63 0.93 43.87
CA PRO A 71 -24.14 1.14 42.51
C PRO A 71 -22.72 1.71 42.45
N VAL A 72 -21.87 1.22 41.54
CA VAL A 72 -20.65 1.92 41.09
C VAL A 72 -20.33 1.59 39.64
N ALA A 73 -19.94 2.65 38.94
CA ALA A 73 -19.30 2.80 37.64
C ALA A 73 -18.82 1.56 36.85
N ASN A 74 -19.07 1.67 35.54
CA ASN A 74 -18.50 0.98 34.40
C ASN A 74 -17.05 0.46 34.60
N PRO A 75 -16.79 -0.77 34.14
CA PRO A 75 -15.68 -0.94 33.22
C PRO A 75 -16.14 -1.65 31.94
N SER A 76 -15.58 -1.19 30.82
CA SER A 76 -15.71 -1.73 29.47
C SER A 76 -15.71 -3.26 29.42
N PRO A 77 -16.53 -3.91 28.56
CA PRO A 77 -16.35 -5.33 28.30
C PRO A 77 -15.13 -5.56 27.38
N PRO A 78 -14.47 -6.72 27.52
CA PRO A 78 -13.28 -7.08 26.77
C PRO A 78 -13.61 -7.50 25.33
N GLU A 79 -12.63 -7.33 24.46
CA GLU A 79 -12.57 -7.93 23.14
C GLU A 79 -12.70 -9.46 23.20
N GLY A 80 -13.32 -10.02 22.15
CA GLY A 80 -13.22 -11.43 21.82
C GLY A 80 -14.55 -12.17 21.84
N LEU A 81 -15.26 -12.16 20.70
CA LEU A 81 -16.20 -13.21 20.29
C LEU A 81 -16.42 -13.08 18.78
N GLY A 82 -15.93 -14.06 18.02
CA GLY A 82 -16.11 -14.17 16.58
C GLY A 82 -17.59 -14.25 16.21
N GLY A 83 -18.17 -13.13 15.81
CA GLY A 83 -19.49 -13.07 15.21
C GLY A 83 -19.42 -13.44 13.73
N ALA A 84 -20.19 -14.45 13.34
CA ALA A 84 -20.44 -14.75 11.93
C ALA A 84 -20.92 -13.46 11.22
N VAL A 85 -20.14 -12.99 10.25
CA VAL A 85 -20.44 -11.79 9.47
C VAL A 85 -21.73 -12.04 8.69
N ALA A 86 -22.83 -11.41 9.11
CA ALA A 86 -24.07 -11.40 8.35
C ALA A 86 -23.81 -10.69 7.01
N GLY A 87 -23.90 -11.43 5.90
CA GLY A 87 -23.76 -10.87 4.56
C GLY A 87 -24.89 -9.87 4.26
N THR A 88 -24.62 -8.85 3.46
CA THR A 88 -25.54 -7.75 3.13
C THR A 88 -26.78 -8.16 2.31
N GLY A 89 -26.93 -9.44 1.96
CA GLY A 89 -27.98 -9.92 1.04
C GLY A 89 -27.77 -9.47 -0.41
N ILE A 90 -26.55 -9.05 -0.79
CA ILE A 90 -26.24 -8.53 -2.13
C ILE A 90 -25.61 -9.60 -3.03
N GLY A 91 -24.86 -10.55 -2.45
CA GLY A 91 -24.04 -11.50 -3.20
C GLY A 91 -24.81 -12.27 -4.29
N LEU A 92 -25.88 -12.98 -3.91
CA LEU A 92 -26.66 -13.78 -4.86
C LEU A 92 -27.42 -12.94 -5.90
N ALA A 93 -27.91 -11.76 -5.51
CA ALA A 93 -28.56 -10.84 -6.43
C ALA A 93 -27.57 -10.34 -7.51
N LEU A 94 -26.35 -9.96 -7.11
CA LEU A 94 -25.30 -9.55 -8.05
C LEU A 94 -24.85 -10.71 -8.94
N THR A 95 -24.69 -11.91 -8.37
CA THR A 95 -24.36 -13.10 -9.15
C THR A 95 -25.42 -13.36 -10.23
N LYS A 96 -26.71 -13.24 -9.90
CA LYS A 96 -27.79 -13.39 -10.88
C LYS A 96 -27.73 -12.33 -11.98
N GLU A 97 -27.47 -11.07 -11.64
CA GLU A 97 -27.31 -9.98 -12.63
C GLU A 97 -26.14 -10.26 -13.59
N LEU A 98 -24.99 -10.67 -13.07
CA LEU A 98 -23.80 -11.01 -13.88
C LEU A 98 -24.07 -12.20 -14.80
N VAL A 99 -24.65 -13.29 -14.28
CA VAL A 99 -24.97 -14.48 -15.07
C VAL A 99 -25.97 -14.14 -16.18
N THR A 100 -26.97 -13.32 -15.88
CA THR A 100 -27.94 -12.84 -16.90
C THR A 100 -27.26 -11.97 -17.96
N ALA A 101 -26.36 -11.07 -17.56
CA ALA A 101 -25.60 -10.22 -18.47
C ALA A 101 -24.68 -11.03 -19.42
N MET A 102 -24.20 -12.18 -18.96
CA MET A 102 -23.43 -13.14 -19.76
C MET A 102 -24.33 -14.04 -20.64
N GLY A 103 -25.64 -13.82 -20.68
CA GLY A 103 -26.61 -14.63 -21.42
C GLY A 103 -26.84 -16.01 -20.82
N GLY A 104 -26.50 -16.20 -19.55
CA GLY A 104 -26.64 -17.45 -18.82
C GLY A 104 -27.84 -17.51 -17.87
N GLU A 105 -27.92 -18.61 -17.13
CA GLU A 105 -28.98 -18.91 -16.16
C GLU A 105 -28.36 -19.36 -14.83
N ILE A 106 -28.91 -18.93 -13.69
CA ILE A 106 -28.54 -19.45 -12.36
C ILE A 106 -29.76 -20.03 -11.67
N ASN A 107 -29.60 -21.25 -11.12
CA ASN A 107 -30.62 -21.99 -10.40
C ASN A 107 -30.09 -22.49 -9.05
N VAL A 108 -31.00 -22.79 -8.13
CA VAL A 108 -30.72 -23.30 -6.80
C VAL A 108 -31.59 -24.52 -6.50
N GLU A 109 -30.99 -25.55 -5.93
CA GLU A 109 -31.69 -26.70 -5.35
C GLU A 109 -31.22 -26.85 -3.90
N SER A 110 -32.14 -26.80 -2.95
CA SER A 110 -31.78 -26.92 -1.54
C SER A 110 -32.77 -27.77 -0.77
N LYS A 111 -32.27 -28.50 0.22
CA LYS A 111 -33.10 -29.23 1.17
C LYS A 111 -32.55 -29.08 2.58
N VAL A 112 -33.42 -28.65 3.49
CA VAL A 112 -33.08 -28.45 4.91
C VAL A 112 -32.45 -29.73 5.49
N GLY A 113 -31.28 -29.57 6.11
CA GLY A 113 -30.46 -30.64 6.69
C GLY A 113 -29.67 -31.49 5.70
N LYS A 114 -29.75 -31.20 4.39
CA LYS A 114 -29.01 -31.92 3.34
C LYS A 114 -28.07 -31.03 2.51
N GLY A 115 -28.13 -29.72 2.72
CA GLY A 115 -27.30 -28.73 2.02
C GLY A 115 -27.96 -28.11 0.78
N THR A 116 -27.17 -27.35 0.02
CA THR A 116 -27.62 -26.57 -1.14
C THR A 116 -26.72 -26.80 -2.34
N VAL A 117 -27.29 -26.74 -3.54
CA VAL A 117 -26.59 -26.79 -4.81
C VAL A 117 -27.00 -25.58 -5.64
N PHE A 118 -26.04 -24.72 -5.99
CA PHE A 118 -26.22 -23.67 -6.98
C PHE A 118 -25.68 -24.14 -8.31
N THR A 119 -26.44 -23.93 -9.39
CA THR A 119 -26.05 -24.28 -10.75
C THR A 119 -26.09 -23.04 -11.63
N VAL A 120 -24.94 -22.66 -12.18
CA VAL A 120 -24.79 -21.58 -13.17
C VAL A 120 -24.55 -22.20 -14.54
N ARG A 121 -25.33 -21.80 -15.53
CA ARG A 121 -25.19 -22.21 -16.94
C ARG A 121 -24.82 -21.00 -17.76
N LEU A 122 -23.72 -21.08 -18.49
CA LEU A 122 -23.26 -20.01 -19.39
C LEU A 122 -23.20 -20.54 -20.82
N PRO A 123 -23.65 -19.76 -21.83
CA PRO A 123 -23.49 -20.13 -23.22
C PRO A 123 -22.01 -20.12 -23.57
N VAL A 124 -21.53 -21.19 -24.22
CA VAL A 124 -20.16 -21.28 -24.70
C VAL A 124 -20.14 -21.44 -26.21
N SER A 125 -19.19 -20.78 -26.85
CA SER A 125 -18.94 -20.94 -28.28
C SER A 125 -17.58 -21.61 -28.49
N ASN A 126 -17.52 -22.56 -29.42
CA ASN A 126 -16.28 -23.23 -29.79
C ASN A 126 -15.56 -22.48 -30.93
N ARG A 127 -15.56 -21.14 -30.86
CA ARG A 127 -15.00 -20.25 -31.90
C ARG A 127 -13.56 -19.83 -31.60
N ALA A 128 -12.99 -20.26 -30.47
CA ALA A 128 -11.59 -20.03 -30.16
C ALA A 128 -10.70 -20.83 -31.13
N GLU A 129 -9.57 -20.26 -31.53
CA GLU A 129 -8.55 -21.01 -32.28
C GLU A 129 -8.10 -22.21 -31.43
N ARG A 130 -8.15 -23.40 -32.03
CA ARG A 130 -7.80 -24.64 -31.34
C ARG A 130 -6.29 -24.68 -31.14
N SER A 131 -5.84 -24.37 -29.93
CA SER A 131 -4.45 -24.62 -29.54
C SER A 131 -4.23 -26.13 -29.43
N GLU A 132 -3.36 -26.69 -30.28
CA GLU A 132 -2.93 -28.09 -30.20
C GLU A 132 -2.03 -28.27 -28.98
N THR A 133 -2.64 -28.38 -27.80
CA THR A 133 -1.97 -28.91 -26.62
C THR A 133 -2.39 -30.36 -26.47
N THR A 134 -1.50 -31.26 -26.87
CA THR A 134 -1.61 -32.69 -26.56
C THR A 134 -1.56 -32.87 -25.04
N GLY A 135 -2.54 -33.57 -24.50
CA GLY A 135 -2.96 -33.43 -23.10
C GLY A 135 -2.01 -33.91 -22.02
N ALA A 136 -2.10 -33.26 -20.85
CA ALA A 136 -2.01 -33.85 -19.52
C ALA A 136 -2.56 -32.89 -18.44
N GLY A 137 -3.83 -33.07 -18.03
CA GLY A 137 -4.39 -32.54 -16.75
C GLY A 137 -4.45 -31.00 -16.56
N PRO A 138 -5.12 -30.51 -15.51
CA PRO A 138 -5.24 -29.08 -15.24
C PRO A 138 -3.94 -28.55 -14.60
N GLN A 139 -2.94 -28.34 -15.44
CA GLN A 139 -1.91 -27.32 -15.22
C GLN A 139 -1.94 -26.41 -16.45
N ALA A 140 -2.93 -25.53 -16.49
CA ALA A 140 -2.93 -24.42 -17.43
C ALA A 140 -3.02 -23.14 -16.62
N LYS A 141 -1.84 -22.62 -16.24
CA LYS A 141 -1.66 -21.18 -16.21
C LYS A 141 -2.17 -20.66 -17.55
N PRO A 142 -3.02 -19.62 -17.60
CA PRO A 142 -3.26 -18.97 -18.87
C PRO A 142 -1.95 -18.32 -19.26
N GLU A 143 -1.23 -18.93 -20.21
CA GLU A 143 -0.28 -18.20 -21.05
C GLU A 143 -1.12 -17.22 -21.88
N SER A 144 -1.50 -16.12 -21.23
CA SER A 144 -1.60 -14.86 -21.92
C SER A 144 -0.26 -14.66 -22.61
N LYS A 145 -0.27 -14.20 -23.87
CA LYS A 145 0.90 -13.59 -24.48
C LYS A 145 1.24 -12.35 -23.66
N ALA A 146 1.84 -12.54 -22.49
CA ALA A 146 2.61 -11.54 -21.82
C ALA A 146 3.78 -11.28 -22.76
N GLN A 147 3.62 -10.28 -23.62
CA GLN A 147 4.74 -9.38 -23.85
C GLN A 147 5.32 -9.13 -22.47
N ALA A 148 6.57 -9.54 -22.26
CA ALA A 148 7.29 -9.21 -21.05
C ALA A 148 6.99 -7.73 -20.77
N PRO A 149 6.47 -7.38 -19.58
CA PRO A 149 6.08 -6.00 -19.30
C PRO A 149 7.24 -5.13 -19.73
N ALA A 150 6.94 -4.15 -20.59
CA ALA A 150 7.94 -3.22 -21.09
C ALA A 150 8.73 -2.74 -19.87
N ALA A 151 10.03 -3.05 -19.84
CA ALA A 151 10.85 -2.79 -18.67
C ALA A 151 10.63 -1.33 -18.24
N ALA A 152 10.28 -1.13 -16.97
CA ALA A 152 9.98 0.18 -16.44
C ALA A 152 11.11 1.16 -16.82
N PRO A 153 10.78 2.44 -17.09
CA PRO A 153 11.79 3.45 -17.39
C PRO A 153 12.94 3.41 -16.38
N PRO A 154 14.19 3.71 -16.79
CA PRO A 154 15.35 3.69 -15.88
C PRO A 154 15.18 4.58 -14.63
N ASP A 155 14.35 5.63 -14.73
CA ASP A 155 14.04 6.58 -13.66
C ASP A 155 12.59 6.41 -13.13
N ALA A 156 11.99 5.24 -13.32
CA ALA A 156 10.65 4.95 -12.83
C ALA A 156 10.62 4.95 -11.30
N ALA A 157 9.56 5.54 -10.73
CA ALA A 157 9.33 5.46 -9.30
C ALA A 157 9.13 3.99 -8.88
N THR A 158 9.66 3.65 -7.71
CA THR A 158 9.57 2.32 -7.12
C THR A 158 8.29 2.16 -6.32
N VAL A 159 7.52 1.11 -6.60
CA VAL A 159 6.26 0.83 -5.91
C VAL A 159 6.32 -0.56 -5.30
N LEU A 160 6.06 -0.65 -3.99
CA LEU A 160 5.87 -1.92 -3.31
C LEU A 160 4.39 -2.26 -3.24
N ILE A 161 4.02 -3.44 -3.75
CA ILE A 161 2.66 -3.97 -3.71
C ILE A 161 2.62 -5.11 -2.70
N ILE A 162 1.70 -5.03 -1.74
CA ILE A 162 1.53 -6.01 -0.66
C ILE A 162 0.11 -6.56 -0.73
N ASP A 163 -0.03 -7.83 -1.08
CA ASP A 163 -1.32 -8.54 -1.15
C ASP A 163 -1.06 -10.04 -1.00
N ASP A 164 -1.90 -10.76 -0.25
CA ASP A 164 -1.73 -12.19 0.01
C ASP A 164 -2.26 -13.08 -1.11
N HIS A 165 -2.96 -12.49 -2.09
CA HIS A 165 -3.49 -13.20 -3.25
C HIS A 165 -2.58 -13.00 -4.47
N PRO A 166 -1.90 -14.06 -4.96
CA PRO A 166 -1.00 -13.97 -6.11
C PRO A 166 -1.67 -13.42 -7.38
N ASP A 167 -2.94 -13.76 -7.61
CA ASP A 167 -3.70 -13.29 -8.77
C ASP A 167 -3.92 -11.76 -8.72
N VAL A 168 -4.08 -11.19 -7.52
CA VAL A 168 -4.22 -9.74 -7.34
C VAL A 168 -2.89 -9.05 -7.56
N LEU A 169 -1.79 -9.63 -7.07
CA LEU A 169 -0.44 -9.13 -7.34
C LEU A 169 -0.13 -9.14 -8.84
N GLU A 170 -0.46 -10.22 -9.56
CA GLU A 170 -0.25 -10.34 -11.00
C GLU A 170 -1.09 -9.34 -11.77
N TYR A 171 -2.37 -9.16 -11.39
CA TYR A 171 -3.25 -8.15 -11.96
C TYR A 171 -2.72 -6.73 -11.74
N LEU A 172 -2.33 -6.37 -10.51
CA LEU A 172 -1.75 -5.06 -10.23
C LEU A 172 -0.44 -4.86 -10.99
N ALA A 173 0.41 -5.88 -11.06
CA ALA A 173 1.68 -5.82 -11.76
C ALA A 173 1.51 -5.63 -13.28
N SER A 174 0.45 -6.19 -13.87
CA SER A 174 0.27 -6.14 -15.33
C SER A 174 0.10 -4.72 -15.88
N PHE A 175 -0.55 -3.82 -15.14
CA PHE A 175 -0.74 -2.42 -15.57
C PHE A 175 0.16 -1.42 -14.84
N LEU A 176 0.58 -1.69 -13.59
CA LEU A 176 1.52 -0.81 -12.89
C LEU A 176 2.96 -0.98 -13.40
N GLY A 177 3.32 -2.17 -13.86
CA GLY A 177 4.68 -2.48 -14.32
C GLY A 177 5.11 -1.69 -15.56
N GLU A 178 4.16 -1.18 -16.34
CA GLU A 178 4.45 -0.30 -17.49
C GLU A 178 4.98 1.08 -17.08
N LYS A 179 4.71 1.52 -15.84
CA LYS A 179 4.98 2.90 -15.37
C LYS A 179 5.94 2.94 -14.18
N PHE A 180 5.99 1.87 -13.39
CA PHE A 180 6.68 1.82 -12.12
C PHE A 180 7.61 0.61 -12.03
N ALA A 181 8.70 0.76 -11.29
CA ALA A 181 9.53 -0.38 -10.90
C ALA A 181 8.87 -1.08 -9.70
N LEU A 182 8.51 -2.35 -9.84
CA LEU A 182 7.67 -3.04 -8.84
C LEU A 182 8.47 -3.95 -7.92
N HIS A 183 8.13 -3.89 -6.64
CA HIS A 183 8.42 -4.91 -5.65
C HIS A 183 7.10 -5.53 -5.20
N LEU A 184 7.06 -6.86 -5.05
CA LEU A 184 5.85 -7.58 -4.61
C LEU A 184 6.11 -8.21 -3.25
N ALA A 185 5.11 -8.26 -2.38
CA ALA A 185 5.13 -8.97 -1.10
C ALA A 185 3.80 -9.70 -0.88
N TYR A 186 3.87 -10.90 -0.31
CA TYR A 186 2.74 -11.84 -0.20
C TYR A 186 2.06 -11.82 1.19
N ASN A 187 2.50 -10.95 2.10
CA ASN A 187 1.86 -10.70 3.39
C ASN A 187 2.43 -9.41 4.00
N GLY A 188 1.78 -8.91 5.06
CA GLY A 188 2.19 -7.66 5.70
C GLY A 188 3.58 -7.70 6.33
N ARG A 189 4.04 -8.84 6.82
CA ARG A 189 5.39 -8.97 7.40
C ARG A 189 6.47 -8.83 6.34
N GLU A 190 6.36 -9.58 5.25
CA GLU A 190 7.26 -9.48 4.10
C GLU A 190 7.24 -8.06 3.51
N GLY A 191 6.06 -7.43 3.47
CA GLY A 191 5.88 -6.05 3.03
C GLY A 191 6.66 -5.06 3.91
N ILE A 192 6.61 -5.21 5.23
CA ILE A 192 7.39 -4.38 6.16
C ILE A 192 8.89 -4.59 5.94
N GLU A 193 9.36 -5.85 5.88
CA GLU A 193 10.77 -6.19 5.67
C GLU A 193 11.29 -5.55 4.37
N LYS A 194 10.56 -5.71 3.26
CA LYS A 194 10.92 -5.11 1.97
C LYS A 194 10.90 -3.58 2.02
N ALA A 195 9.89 -2.97 2.64
CA ALA A 195 9.82 -1.51 2.75
C ALA A 195 11.02 -0.92 3.52
N LEU A 196 11.46 -1.59 4.58
CA LEU A 196 12.62 -1.18 5.38
C LEU A 196 13.96 -1.36 4.64
N GLU A 197 14.04 -2.32 3.73
CA GLU A 197 15.23 -2.61 2.93
C GLU A 197 15.33 -1.72 1.68
N THR A 198 14.23 -1.54 0.94
CA THR A 198 14.24 -0.88 -0.36
C THR A 198 13.84 0.60 -0.30
N VAL A 199 13.11 1.00 0.75
CA VAL A 199 12.58 2.37 0.93
C VAL A 199 11.87 2.86 -0.34
N PRO A 200 10.77 2.18 -0.76
CA PRO A 200 10.10 2.48 -2.01
C PRO A 200 9.51 3.90 -2.04
N ASP A 201 9.26 4.42 -3.24
CA ASP A 201 8.64 5.74 -3.42
C ASP A 201 7.16 5.75 -3.03
N LEU A 202 6.50 4.61 -3.08
CA LEU A 202 5.09 4.43 -2.71
C LEU A 202 4.78 2.97 -2.34
N ILE A 203 3.83 2.76 -1.44
CA ILE A 203 3.32 1.43 -1.07
C ILE A 203 1.83 1.32 -1.41
N VAL A 204 1.44 0.23 -2.05
CA VAL A 204 0.04 -0.20 -2.21
C VAL A 204 -0.14 -1.47 -1.40
N SER A 205 -1.03 -1.48 -0.41
CA SER A 205 -1.24 -2.62 0.48
C SER A 205 -2.70 -3.01 0.54
N ASP A 206 -3.02 -4.30 0.49
CA ASP A 206 -4.31 -4.77 0.98
C ASP A 206 -4.43 -4.52 2.48
N VAL A 207 -5.66 -4.38 2.95
CA VAL A 207 -5.99 -4.33 4.36
C VAL A 207 -6.06 -5.74 4.96
N MET A 208 -6.69 -6.69 4.26
CA MET A 208 -7.00 -8.00 4.82
C MET A 208 -5.92 -9.01 4.42
N MET A 209 -4.89 -9.17 5.25
CA MET A 209 -3.78 -10.10 4.99
C MET A 209 -3.42 -10.89 6.26
N PRO A 210 -2.83 -12.10 6.13
CA PRO A 210 -2.29 -12.86 7.24
C PRO A 210 -1.01 -12.24 7.82
N GLU A 211 -0.62 -12.69 9.01
CA GLU A 211 0.51 -12.21 9.83
C GLU A 211 0.41 -10.77 10.33
N LYS A 212 0.26 -9.82 9.40
CA LYS A 212 0.08 -8.39 9.66
C LYS A 212 -0.93 -7.82 8.68
N ASP A 213 -1.96 -7.17 9.21
CA ASP A 213 -2.96 -6.51 8.39
C ASP A 213 -2.41 -5.18 7.82
N GLY A 214 -3.05 -4.63 6.78
CA GLY A 214 -2.58 -3.41 6.12
C GLY A 214 -2.57 -2.17 7.03
N PHE A 215 -3.38 -2.14 8.10
CA PHE A 215 -3.33 -1.05 9.07
C PHE A 215 -2.12 -1.18 9.99
N GLU A 216 -1.78 -2.40 10.43
CA GLU A 216 -0.56 -2.66 11.19
C GLU A 216 0.69 -2.35 10.35
N VAL A 217 0.70 -2.73 9.07
CA VAL A 217 1.78 -2.35 8.14
C VAL A 217 1.92 -0.83 8.07
N CYS A 218 0.80 -0.13 7.89
CA CYS A 218 0.79 1.33 7.83
C CYS A 218 1.33 1.96 9.12
N GLU A 219 0.84 1.51 10.28
CA GLU A 219 1.26 2.03 11.58
C GLU A 219 2.76 1.79 11.84
N ILE A 220 3.26 0.59 11.55
CA ILE A 220 4.69 0.27 11.75
C ILE A 220 5.56 1.13 10.84
N LEU A 221 5.23 1.23 9.56
CA LEU A 221 6.05 1.96 8.59
C LEU A 221 5.98 3.47 8.77
N LYS A 222 4.84 4.01 9.22
CA LYS A 222 4.71 5.44 9.53
C LYS A 222 5.44 5.86 10.80
N ASN A 223 5.69 4.93 11.72
CA ASN A 223 6.44 5.18 12.96
C ASN A 223 7.94 4.84 12.86
N ASP A 224 8.41 4.21 11.78
CA ASP A 224 9.83 3.96 11.55
C ASP A 224 10.47 5.12 10.79
N GLU A 225 11.56 5.67 11.35
CA GLU A 225 12.26 6.81 10.78
C GLU A 225 12.70 6.55 9.32
N ARG A 226 12.98 5.32 8.91
CA ARG A 226 13.41 5.00 7.54
C ARG A 226 12.28 5.07 6.53
N THR A 227 11.03 4.88 6.94
CA THR A 227 9.88 4.70 6.04
C THR A 227 8.73 5.67 6.28
N SER A 228 8.76 6.47 7.35
CA SER A 228 7.67 7.36 7.77
C SER A 228 7.14 8.26 6.64
N HIS A 229 8.06 8.77 5.84
CA HIS A 229 7.79 9.64 4.72
C HIS A 229 7.07 8.97 3.53
N ILE A 230 7.13 7.64 3.40
CA ILE A 230 6.62 6.89 2.24
C ILE A 230 5.08 6.98 2.19
N PRO A 231 4.49 7.40 1.06
CA PRO A 231 3.04 7.39 0.91
C PRO A 231 2.49 5.96 0.83
N ILE A 232 1.41 5.68 1.57
CA ILE A 232 0.77 4.37 1.63
C ILE A 232 -0.68 4.47 1.17
N VAL A 233 -1.05 3.65 0.18
CA VAL A 233 -2.42 3.48 -0.31
C VAL A 233 -2.96 2.14 0.17
N LEU A 234 -4.05 2.16 0.94
CA LEU A 234 -4.71 0.94 1.39
C LEU A 234 -5.87 0.55 0.48
N LEU A 235 -5.86 -0.69 0.00
CA LEU A 235 -6.93 -1.32 -0.76
C LEU A 235 -7.84 -2.09 0.21
N THR A 236 -9.16 -1.96 0.13
CA THR A 236 -10.05 -2.63 1.09
C THR A 236 -11.41 -3.02 0.52
N ALA A 237 -11.92 -4.21 0.86
CA ALA A 237 -13.30 -4.59 0.54
C ALA A 237 -14.36 -3.85 1.40
N LYS A 238 -13.97 -3.25 2.54
CA LYS A 238 -14.91 -2.56 3.45
C LYS A 238 -14.99 -1.07 3.12
N ALA A 239 -15.97 -0.69 2.32
CA ALA A 239 -16.30 0.71 2.00
C ALA A 239 -16.91 1.54 3.18
N GLY A 240 -16.91 1.01 4.40
CA GLY A 240 -17.50 1.69 5.56
C GLY A 240 -16.68 2.91 5.99
N VAL A 241 -17.35 4.07 6.12
CA VAL A 241 -16.77 5.37 6.50
C VAL A 241 -15.90 5.26 7.76
N GLU A 242 -16.28 4.45 8.74
CA GLU A 242 -15.53 4.27 9.99
C GLU A 242 -14.16 3.62 9.78
N ASN A 243 -14.03 2.63 8.88
CA ASN A 243 -12.73 2.00 8.59
C ASN A 243 -11.82 2.94 7.80
N ARG A 244 -12.41 3.77 6.93
CA ARG A 244 -11.68 4.82 6.20
C ARG A 244 -11.19 5.92 7.14
N ILE A 245 -12.00 6.32 8.13
CA ILE A 245 -11.61 7.27 9.17
C ILE A 245 -10.52 6.68 10.08
N ALA A 246 -10.69 5.44 10.54
CA ALA A 246 -9.69 4.76 11.38
C ALA A 246 -8.35 4.64 10.65
N GLY A 247 -8.41 4.33 9.36
CA GLY A 247 -7.25 4.26 8.52
C GLY A 247 -6.53 5.61 8.31
N LEU A 248 -7.26 6.67 7.94
CA LEU A 248 -6.68 8.01 7.82
C LEU A 248 -6.06 8.47 9.14
N ARG A 249 -6.67 8.11 10.29
CA ARG A 249 -6.11 8.38 11.62
C ARG A 249 -4.83 7.60 11.93
N ARG A 250 -4.59 6.47 11.26
CA ARG A 250 -3.37 5.65 11.38
C ARG A 250 -2.28 6.04 10.38
N GLY A 251 -2.51 7.09 9.59
CA GLY A 251 -1.48 7.74 8.79
C GLY A 251 -1.40 7.30 7.33
N ALA A 252 -2.32 6.49 6.81
CA ALA A 252 -2.32 6.21 5.37
C ALA A 252 -2.74 7.43 4.56
N ASP A 253 -2.12 7.60 3.40
CA ASP A 253 -2.28 8.77 2.55
C ASP A 253 -3.52 8.68 1.65
N ALA A 254 -3.92 7.45 1.29
CA ALA A 254 -5.14 7.21 0.52
C ALA A 254 -5.79 5.85 0.81
N TYR A 255 -7.08 5.77 0.47
CA TYR A 255 -7.93 4.59 0.63
C TYR A 255 -8.71 4.32 -0.65
N LEU A 256 -8.64 3.09 -1.15
CA LEU A 256 -9.38 2.65 -2.32
C LEU A 256 -10.22 1.40 -2.00
N ALA A 257 -11.49 1.43 -2.39
CA ALA A 257 -12.38 0.29 -2.16
C ALA A 257 -12.17 -0.77 -3.26
N LYS A 258 -12.12 -2.05 -2.89
CA LYS A 258 -12.17 -3.19 -3.82
C LYS A 258 -13.65 -3.53 -4.12
N PRO A 259 -14.05 -3.75 -5.39
CA PRO A 259 -13.23 -3.61 -6.60
C PRO A 259 -12.95 -2.13 -6.93
N PHE A 260 -11.73 -1.84 -7.37
CA PHE A 260 -11.31 -0.49 -7.79
C PHE A 260 -11.15 -0.41 -9.31
N HIS A 261 -11.20 0.81 -9.85
CA HIS A 261 -10.88 1.06 -11.25
C HIS A 261 -9.39 1.35 -11.42
N GLU A 262 -8.78 0.80 -12.47
CA GLU A 262 -7.35 1.00 -12.79
C GLU A 262 -6.98 2.49 -12.90
N GLU A 263 -7.84 3.27 -13.57
CA GLU A 263 -7.66 4.72 -13.72
C GLU A 263 -7.67 5.45 -12.36
N GLU A 264 -8.53 5.01 -11.43
CA GLU A 264 -8.63 5.63 -10.10
C GLU A 264 -7.38 5.35 -9.27
N LEU A 265 -6.87 4.12 -9.30
CA LEU A 265 -5.63 3.76 -8.62
C LEU A 265 -4.46 4.55 -9.23
N LEU A 266 -4.31 4.54 -10.56
CA LEU A 266 -3.24 5.25 -11.26
C LEU A 266 -3.24 6.75 -10.97
N ALA A 267 -4.41 7.40 -11.00
CA ALA A 267 -4.54 8.81 -10.68
C ALA A 267 -4.15 9.09 -9.21
N THR A 268 -4.56 8.22 -8.29
CA THR A 268 -4.19 8.32 -6.87
C THR A 268 -2.68 8.22 -6.68
N LEU A 269 -2.03 7.23 -7.30
CA LEU A 269 -0.57 7.05 -7.19
C LEU A 269 0.17 8.25 -7.78
N ALA A 270 -0.25 8.73 -8.95
CA ALA A 270 0.36 9.88 -9.62
C ALA A 270 0.28 11.15 -8.75
N ASN A 271 -0.87 11.43 -8.14
CA ASN A 271 -1.07 12.60 -7.28
C ASN A 271 -0.17 12.55 -6.03
N LEU A 272 -0.03 11.38 -5.41
CA LEU A 272 0.84 11.20 -4.24
C LEU A 272 2.31 11.43 -4.60
N LEU A 273 2.76 10.87 -5.72
CA LEU A 273 4.14 11.07 -6.22
C LEU A 273 4.41 12.53 -6.60
N GLU A 274 3.45 13.22 -7.22
CA GLU A 274 3.60 14.65 -7.54
C GLU A 274 3.66 15.51 -6.27
N GLY A 275 2.81 15.21 -5.28
CA GLY A 275 2.85 15.85 -3.97
C GLY A 275 4.22 15.70 -3.30
N ARG A 276 4.80 14.50 -3.38
CA ARG A 276 6.14 14.21 -2.87
C ARG A 276 7.24 14.99 -3.59
N ARG A 277 7.19 15.11 -4.93
CA ARG A 277 8.15 15.94 -5.70
C ARG A 277 8.09 17.42 -5.28
N LYS A 278 6.90 17.97 -5.02
CA LYS A 278 6.74 19.35 -4.53
C LYS A 278 7.35 19.52 -3.15
N LEU A 279 7.15 18.54 -2.26
CA LEU A 279 7.72 18.55 -0.91
C LEU A 279 9.25 18.45 -0.94
N GLN A 280 9.81 17.59 -1.81
CA GLN A 280 11.25 17.50 -2.04
C GLN A 280 11.87 18.84 -2.45
N ALA A 281 11.22 19.54 -3.39
CA ALA A 281 11.67 20.86 -3.83
C ALA A 281 11.63 21.90 -2.70
N LYS A 282 10.67 21.80 -1.77
CA LYS A 282 10.61 22.66 -0.58
C LYS A 282 11.79 22.35 0.36
N TYR A 283 12.00 21.09 0.72
CA TYR A 283 13.07 20.71 1.65
C TYR A 283 14.48 21.04 1.13
N LEU A 284 14.73 20.85 -0.17
CA LEU A 284 15.99 21.22 -0.77
C LEU A 284 16.26 22.73 -0.69
N LYS A 285 15.24 23.57 -0.89
CA LYS A 285 15.36 25.03 -0.73
C LYS A 285 15.66 25.42 0.72
N THR A 286 14.95 24.82 1.69
CA THR A 286 15.15 25.11 3.10
C THR A 286 16.54 24.66 3.59
N ALA A 287 17.05 23.53 3.12
CA ALA A 287 18.37 23.03 3.53
C ALA A 287 19.55 23.88 3.01
N THR A 288 19.37 24.59 1.90
CA THR A 288 20.45 25.36 1.24
C THR A 288 20.43 26.85 1.59
N GLN A 289 19.45 27.31 2.37
CA GLN A 289 19.34 28.68 2.83
C GLN A 289 19.60 28.76 4.34
N PRO A 290 20.35 29.77 4.83
CA PRO A 290 20.42 30.03 6.26
C PRO A 290 19.00 30.32 6.80
N PRO A 291 18.68 29.89 8.03
CA PRO A 291 17.37 30.18 8.61
C PRO A 291 17.12 31.69 8.57
N PRO A 292 15.93 32.15 8.12
CA PRO A 292 15.67 33.58 8.00
C PRO A 292 15.85 34.27 9.34
N VAL A 293 16.68 35.32 9.34
CA VAL A 293 16.93 36.18 10.51
C VAL A 293 15.59 36.80 10.93
N GLY A 294 15.05 36.38 12.07
CA GLY A 294 13.77 36.86 12.60
C GLY A 294 12.61 35.85 12.60
N ALA A 295 12.80 34.62 12.11
CA ALA A 295 11.84 33.54 12.36
C ALA A 295 12.02 32.98 13.77
N SER A 296 11.60 33.74 14.78
CA SER A 296 11.28 33.23 16.12
C SER A 296 9.93 32.50 16.09
N GLY A 297 9.75 31.60 15.13
CA GLY A 297 8.80 30.51 15.27
C GLY A 297 9.56 29.41 15.99
N GLU A 298 9.01 28.91 17.10
CA GLU A 298 9.61 27.76 17.79
C GLU A 298 9.98 26.68 16.76
N PRO A 299 11.14 25.99 16.93
CA PRO A 299 11.34 24.74 16.22
C PRO A 299 10.24 23.81 16.71
N HIS A 300 9.14 23.73 15.97
CA HIS A 300 8.23 22.63 16.08
C HIS A 300 8.81 21.54 15.17
N PRO A 301 9.51 20.53 15.70
CA PRO A 301 9.57 19.24 15.03
C PRO A 301 8.17 18.64 15.15
N ALA A 302 7.20 19.19 14.40
CA ALA A 302 5.91 18.55 14.27
C ALA A 302 6.02 17.32 13.35
N ASP A 303 7.03 17.32 12.47
CA ASP A 303 7.24 16.31 11.44
C ASP A 303 8.55 15.53 11.66
N PRO A 304 8.53 14.18 11.74
CA PRO A 304 9.72 13.34 11.84
C PRO A 304 10.76 13.60 10.74
N GLU A 305 10.30 14.01 9.56
CA GLU A 305 11.10 14.35 8.39
C GLU A 305 11.94 15.61 8.61
N ASP A 306 11.34 16.66 9.18
CA ASP A 306 12.05 17.89 9.54
C ASP A 306 13.11 17.62 10.61
N ALA A 307 12.78 16.80 11.62
CA ALA A 307 13.72 16.40 12.66
C ALA A 307 14.92 15.64 12.08
N PHE A 308 14.67 14.72 11.12
CA PHE A 308 15.73 14.00 10.42
C PHE A 308 16.64 14.96 9.61
N LEU A 309 16.05 15.86 8.81
CA LEU A 309 16.83 16.79 7.99
C LEU A 309 17.65 17.76 8.86
N GLN A 310 17.10 18.24 9.98
CA GLN A 310 17.84 19.06 10.94
C GLN A 310 19.00 18.30 11.58
N LYS A 311 18.77 17.04 11.99
CA LYS A 311 19.82 16.18 12.55
C LYS A 311 20.94 15.94 11.53
N LEU A 312 20.58 15.67 10.28
CA LEU A 312 21.55 15.47 9.18
C LEU A 312 22.33 16.75 8.90
N HIS A 313 21.64 17.89 8.79
CA HIS A 313 22.26 19.18 8.56
C HIS A 313 23.24 19.54 9.68
N ALA A 314 22.86 19.37 10.94
CA ALA A 314 23.73 19.59 12.09
C ALA A 314 24.98 18.69 12.06
N ALA A 315 24.81 17.39 11.81
CA ALA A 315 25.92 16.43 11.72
C ALA A 315 26.91 16.78 10.60
N VAL A 316 26.42 17.33 9.49
CA VAL A 316 27.26 17.79 8.38
C VAL A 316 27.93 19.13 8.71
N GLN A 317 27.20 20.08 9.31
CA GLN A 317 27.72 21.42 9.63
C GLN A 317 28.86 21.38 10.64
N GLU A 318 28.78 20.54 11.67
CA GLU A 318 29.82 20.41 12.71
C GLU A 318 31.20 20.04 12.12
N ARG A 319 31.22 19.35 10.96
CA ARG A 319 32.44 18.91 10.29
C ARG A 319 32.52 19.35 8.83
N LEU A 320 31.83 20.43 8.45
CA LEU A 320 31.68 20.83 7.04
C LEU A 320 33.02 21.09 6.35
N GLY A 321 33.94 21.76 7.06
CA GLY A 321 35.29 22.10 6.62
C GLY A 321 36.27 20.93 6.63
N ASP A 322 35.89 19.80 7.23
CA ASP A 322 36.75 18.63 7.27
C ASP A 322 36.75 17.90 5.91
N SER A 323 37.83 18.06 5.16
CA SER A 323 38.04 17.39 3.87
C SER A 323 38.20 15.87 3.97
N SER A 324 38.32 15.33 5.18
CA SER A 324 38.34 13.90 5.50
C SER A 324 36.99 13.34 5.95
N LEU A 325 35.96 14.20 6.12
CA LEU A 325 34.62 13.76 6.51
C LEU A 325 34.11 12.67 5.57
N THR A 326 33.87 11.49 6.14
CA THR A 326 33.36 10.34 5.41
C THR A 326 31.86 10.19 5.58
N VAL A 327 31.23 9.42 4.69
CA VAL A 327 29.82 9.07 4.79
C VAL A 327 29.57 8.21 6.04
N GLU A 328 30.54 7.36 6.39
CA GLU A 328 30.50 6.48 7.54
C GLU A 328 30.46 7.26 8.87
N ASP A 329 31.14 8.41 8.94
CA ASP A 329 31.07 9.32 10.09
C ASP A 329 29.66 9.88 10.27
N ILE A 330 29.02 10.28 9.18
CA ILE A 330 27.66 10.84 9.20
C ILE A 330 26.65 9.75 9.55
N CYS A 331 26.80 8.56 9.00
CA CYS A 331 26.00 7.38 9.35
C CYS A 331 26.05 7.10 10.85
N ARG A 332 27.24 7.18 11.47
CA ARG A 332 27.41 7.02 12.92
C ARG A 332 26.73 8.12 13.72
N ALA A 333 26.83 9.38 13.28
CA ALA A 333 26.22 10.53 13.95
C ALA A 333 24.68 10.47 13.91
N ILE A 334 24.09 10.04 12.80
CA ILE A 334 22.63 9.96 12.65
C ILE A 334 22.05 8.63 13.15
N GLY A 335 22.86 7.58 13.26
CA GLY A 335 22.42 6.24 13.70
C GLY A 335 21.75 5.40 12.60
N MET A 336 22.10 5.62 11.33
CA MET A 336 21.54 4.88 10.19
C MET A 336 22.63 4.20 9.36
N GLY A 337 22.29 3.04 8.79
CA GLY A 337 23.11 2.42 7.75
C GLY A 337 23.17 3.27 6.49
N ARG A 338 24.27 3.14 5.73
CA ARG A 338 24.55 3.95 4.54
C ARG A 338 23.45 3.90 3.48
N SER A 339 22.93 2.71 3.18
CA SER A 339 21.85 2.56 2.20
C SER A 339 20.58 3.29 2.62
N ASN A 340 20.20 3.20 3.90
CA ASN A 340 18.99 3.83 4.43
C ASN A 340 19.12 5.35 4.49
N LEU A 341 20.31 5.86 4.87
CA LEU A 341 20.61 7.29 4.78
C LEU A 341 20.44 7.81 3.35
N TYR A 342 21.01 7.09 2.38
CA TYR A 342 21.00 7.51 0.99
C TYR A 342 19.58 7.49 0.43
N ALA A 343 18.84 6.41 0.69
CA ALA A 343 17.47 6.26 0.25
C ALA A 343 16.56 7.32 0.90
N LYS A 344 16.62 7.50 2.23
CA LYS A 344 15.80 8.49 2.94
C LYS A 344 16.12 9.92 2.50
N LEU A 345 17.40 10.27 2.36
CA LEU A 345 17.78 11.60 1.88
C LEU A 345 17.27 11.83 0.46
N SER A 346 17.53 10.91 -0.46
CA SER A 346 17.06 11.00 -1.84
C SER A 346 15.54 11.12 -1.91
N ALA A 347 14.84 10.36 -1.08
CA ALA A 347 13.40 10.40 -1.00
C ALA A 347 12.84 11.73 -0.45
N LEU A 348 13.57 12.41 0.44
CA LEU A 348 13.15 13.68 1.02
C LEU A 348 13.62 14.91 0.24
N THR A 349 14.74 14.86 -0.46
CA THR A 349 15.31 16.03 -1.16
C THR A 349 15.38 15.87 -2.67
N GLY A 350 15.15 14.67 -3.21
CA GLY A 350 15.33 14.36 -4.63
C GLY A 350 16.80 14.38 -5.08
N THR A 351 17.76 14.37 -4.14
CA THR A 351 19.19 14.51 -4.45
C THR A 351 20.03 13.42 -3.82
N SER A 352 21.15 13.09 -4.47
CA SER A 352 22.14 12.19 -3.87
C SER A 352 22.84 12.86 -2.70
N PHE A 353 23.30 12.04 -1.75
CA PHE A 353 24.06 12.51 -0.60
C PHE A 353 25.25 13.41 -0.98
N ASN A 354 26.02 13.03 -2.01
CA ASN A 354 27.16 13.82 -2.48
C ASN A 354 26.74 15.19 -3.01
N LEU A 355 25.61 15.26 -3.74
CA LEU A 355 25.07 16.50 -4.25
C LEU A 355 24.55 17.39 -3.10
N TYR A 356 23.89 16.78 -2.11
CA TYR A 356 23.41 17.46 -0.91
C TYR A 356 24.58 18.05 -0.11
N LEU A 357 25.61 17.26 0.22
CA LEU A 357 26.80 17.74 0.90
C LEU A 357 27.47 18.90 0.14
N ARG A 358 27.58 18.76 -1.19
CA ARG A 358 28.13 19.80 -2.05
C ARG A 358 27.30 21.09 -1.97
N SER A 359 25.98 21.00 -1.99
CA SER A 359 25.11 22.17 -1.84
C SER A 359 25.27 22.88 -0.49
N LEU A 360 25.44 22.12 0.60
CA LEU A 360 25.71 22.69 1.93
C LEU A 360 27.06 23.42 1.99
N ARG A 361 28.10 22.83 1.40
CA ARG A 361 29.43 23.47 1.31
C ARG A 361 29.39 24.76 0.51
N LEU A 362 28.68 24.77 -0.62
CA LEU A 362 28.52 25.96 -1.46
C LEU A 362 27.70 27.06 -0.77
N ALA A 363 26.63 26.69 -0.07
CA ALA A 363 25.84 27.64 0.71
C ALA A 363 26.68 28.33 1.79
N ARG A 364 27.50 27.57 2.53
CA ARG A 364 28.44 28.12 3.51
C ARG A 364 29.54 28.96 2.85
N ALA A 365 30.04 28.54 1.69
CA ALA A 365 31.04 29.30 0.95
C ALA A 365 30.51 30.68 0.54
N LYS A 366 29.27 30.73 0.04
CA LYS A 366 28.59 31.98 -0.31
C LYS A 366 28.49 32.91 0.91
N GLU A 367 28.12 32.38 2.07
CA GLU A 367 28.07 33.14 3.32
C GLU A 367 29.46 33.70 3.70
N LEU A 368 30.51 32.87 3.66
CA LEU A 368 31.87 33.29 3.99
C LEU A 368 32.40 34.36 3.02
N LEU A 369 32.10 34.25 1.73
CA LEU A 369 32.48 35.26 0.73
C LEU A 369 31.85 36.64 0.98
N LEU A 370 30.63 36.67 1.53
CA LEU A 370 29.90 37.92 1.83
C LEU A 370 30.23 38.50 3.20
N THR A 371 30.58 37.67 4.17
CA THR A 371 30.71 38.07 5.58
C THR A 371 32.15 38.19 6.06
N THR A 372 33.11 37.68 5.28
CA THR A 372 34.52 37.65 5.65
C THR A 372 35.42 38.19 4.54
N ASN A 373 36.66 38.54 4.90
CA ASN A 373 37.66 38.98 3.94
C ASN A 373 38.45 37.82 3.28
N MET A 374 38.06 36.56 3.52
CA MET A 374 38.77 35.38 3.01
C MET A 374 38.81 35.36 1.48
N ASN A 375 39.96 35.02 0.89
CA ASN A 375 40.05 34.87 -0.57
C ASN A 375 39.35 33.58 -1.06
N VAL A 376 39.10 33.49 -2.36
CA VAL A 376 38.36 32.37 -2.98
C VAL A 376 38.99 31.01 -2.65
N SER A 377 40.32 30.93 -2.57
CA SER A 377 41.02 29.68 -2.23
C SER A 377 40.88 29.32 -0.75
N GLU A 378 41.00 30.31 0.14
CA GLU A 378 40.78 30.13 1.59
C GLU A 378 39.36 29.64 1.87
N VAL A 379 38.35 30.27 1.27
CA VAL A 379 36.95 29.84 1.41
C VAL A 379 36.76 28.41 0.91
N ALA A 380 37.37 28.04 -0.23
CA ALA A 380 37.26 26.68 -0.77
C ALA A 380 37.76 25.64 0.24
N TYR A 381 38.93 25.87 0.85
CA TYR A 381 39.48 24.97 1.86
C TYR A 381 38.66 24.96 3.15
N GLU A 382 38.19 26.13 3.60
CA GLU A 382 37.40 26.29 4.83
C GLU A 382 36.08 25.50 4.80
N VAL A 383 35.46 25.38 3.63
CA VAL A 383 34.24 24.58 3.47
C VAL A 383 34.53 23.14 3.00
N GLY A 384 35.79 22.72 2.99
CA GLY A 384 36.19 21.33 2.79
C GLY A 384 36.42 20.88 1.34
N PHE A 385 36.55 21.80 0.37
CA PHE A 385 37.03 21.44 -0.98
C PHE A 385 38.55 21.26 -0.97
N LYS A 386 39.03 20.20 -1.65
CA LYS A 386 40.47 19.94 -1.81
C LYS A 386 41.09 20.68 -3.00
N ASP A 387 40.27 21.12 -3.95
CA ASP A 387 40.71 21.80 -5.17
C ASP A 387 39.91 23.10 -5.37
N PRO A 388 40.53 24.29 -5.18
CA PRO A 388 39.90 25.57 -5.42
C PRO A 388 39.41 25.79 -6.86
N LYS A 389 40.03 25.18 -7.87
CA LYS A 389 39.58 25.30 -9.27
C LYS A 389 38.27 24.55 -9.48
N TYR A 390 38.18 23.34 -8.93
CA TYR A 390 36.94 22.57 -8.94
C TYR A 390 35.83 23.30 -8.17
N PHE A 391 36.15 23.85 -6.99
CA PHE A 391 35.22 24.69 -6.22
C PHE A 391 34.66 25.83 -7.06
N SER A 392 35.52 26.64 -7.68
CA SER A 392 35.07 27.78 -8.49
C SER A 392 34.16 27.35 -9.64
N ARG A 393 34.48 26.25 -10.33
CA ARG A 393 33.62 25.73 -11.42
C ARG A 393 32.22 25.37 -10.91
N VAL A 394 32.16 24.56 -9.85
CA VAL A 394 30.86 24.11 -9.30
C VAL A 394 30.08 25.27 -8.69
N PHE A 395 30.76 26.25 -8.08
CA PHE A 395 30.15 27.46 -7.57
C PHE A 395 29.48 28.26 -8.69
N THR A 396 30.20 28.50 -9.79
CA THR A 396 29.64 29.16 -10.98
C THR A 396 28.48 28.38 -11.57
N ASP A 397 28.62 27.05 -11.70
CA ASP A 397 27.54 26.17 -12.20
C ASP A 397 26.26 26.22 -11.33
N THR A 398 26.39 26.57 -10.04
CA THR A 398 25.28 26.58 -9.08
C THR A 398 24.62 27.95 -8.93
N TYR A 399 25.40 29.03 -9.01
CA TYR A 399 24.93 30.41 -8.76
C TYR A 399 24.90 31.29 -10.01
N ASP A 400 25.28 30.76 -11.17
CA ASP A 400 25.42 31.50 -12.43
C ASP A 400 26.36 32.71 -12.34
N MET A 401 27.28 32.70 -11.36
CA MET A 401 28.28 33.75 -11.13
C MET A 401 29.53 33.18 -10.47
N PRO A 402 30.74 33.65 -10.83
CA PRO A 402 31.97 33.19 -10.22
C PRO A 402 32.11 33.70 -8.78
N PRO A 403 32.75 32.92 -7.88
CA PRO A 403 32.91 33.29 -6.48
C PRO A 403 33.70 34.58 -6.27
N SER A 404 34.55 34.98 -7.24
CA SER A 404 35.29 36.24 -7.20
C SER A 404 34.43 37.48 -7.40
N GLU A 405 33.29 37.37 -8.10
CA GLU A 405 32.36 38.50 -8.32
C GLU A 405 31.44 38.75 -7.12
N LEU A 406 31.35 37.79 -6.19
CA LEU A 406 30.59 37.93 -4.95
C LEU A 406 31.30 38.75 -3.88
N LYS A 407 32.60 38.96 -4.06
CA LYS A 407 33.43 39.76 -3.17
C LYS A 407 33.36 41.21 -3.64
N ASP A 408 32.78 42.09 -2.83
CA ASP A 408 32.85 43.54 -3.03
C ASP A 408 34.30 44.05 -2.93
#